data_AF-A0A955G4D0-F1
#
_entry.id   AF-A0A955G4D0-F1
#
_cell.length_a   1.000
_cell.length_b   1.000
_cell.length_c   1.000
_cell.angle_alpha   90.00
_cell.angle_beta   90.00
_cell.angle_gamma   90.00
#
_symmetry.space_group_name_H-M   'P 1'
#
loop_
_entity.id
_entity.type
_entity.pdbx_description
1 polymer ?
#
loop_
_entity_poly.entity_id
_entity_poly.type
_entity_poly.pdbx_seq_one_letter_code
_entity_poly.pdbx_strand_id
1 'polypeptide(L)'
;MVKKWLYLALAASFLPLLLPTSAHAGVNDFAITNFEIEYQLSKDVEGHSLLKTTETITAEFPSIDQNHGIERAIPQKYDGHGTNLQLQSVTDQNGKARHYDTRQDENGNLVVRIADMSVYVHGTQTYRLTYTQKDVTRFFADTNSDEFYWDTNGVDWRVPINNLHIKLTIDRPLAAAVKSSACYVGKSGSTTKCDLREAGDSYEVSQQNLAVGENVTIALGFSANTFAAYQKTLVEQLIFIWGILQAALMAGVLGVAGLIAKRFNHTINRSRELQPIVPEYLPPQNVSVMVAAKISKTVKGSIMTAQLLDLAIRRYIRLYEQSEKKWYKSSDYEIEIIQDIRPLLAEEQEFLRDMFGHSPLVGERLNLKTLRNNMQYYSRTADDDKNISNLVRKIYDLRAEDKSTKSWLRRLSLIALAVGIISLSPAVIILSAVAFGLSFAAYRLTDKGLALRRYIEGLKMYIEVAEVDRLKMLQSPDGAQKVSQVTNGNTEPRQLVNLYEKVLPYAVLLGKEKEWSKQLGQYYEQSSTQPDWYTSQGVFNAAMFSASMSGFSQAASYTSSSSSSSGGSGGGGSSGGGGGGGGGGGV
;
A
#
# COMPACT_ATOMS: atom_id res chain seq x y z
N MET A 1 -12.62 -3.57 11.94
CA MET A 1 -13.26 -3.26 13.23
C MET A 1 -12.16 -2.77 14.16
N VAL A 2 -12.06 -1.48 14.46
CA VAL A 2 -12.94 -0.71 15.37
C VAL A 2 -12.87 -1.25 16.79
N LYS A 3 -12.17 -0.49 17.65
CA LYS A 3 -12.41 -0.24 19.09
C LYS A 3 -12.42 -1.47 20.02
N LYS A 4 -12.08 -1.41 21.29
CA LYS A 4 -11.47 -0.48 22.26
C LYS A 4 -11.40 -1.33 23.56
N TRP A 5 -10.81 -0.74 24.60
CA TRP A 5 -10.98 -1.04 26.03
C TRP A 5 -9.99 -2.04 26.63
N LEU A 6 -9.44 -1.85 27.83
CA LEU A 6 -9.19 -0.68 28.70
C LEU A 6 -8.63 -1.30 30.01
N TYR A 7 -7.56 -0.70 30.54
CA TYR A 7 -7.24 -0.47 31.98
C TYR A 7 -6.68 -1.60 32.86
N LEU A 8 -5.53 -1.29 33.49
CA LEU A 8 -5.28 -1.18 34.95
C LEU A 8 -3.84 -0.64 35.10
N ALA A 9 -3.63 0.61 35.54
CA ALA A 9 -3.51 1.07 36.93
C ALA A 9 -2.21 0.59 37.61
N LEU A 10 -1.48 1.32 38.46
CA LEU A 10 -1.36 2.74 38.86
C LEU A 10 -0.19 2.70 39.86
N ALA A 11 0.83 3.56 39.74
CA ALA A 11 1.80 3.77 40.82
C ALA A 11 2.28 5.22 40.78
N ALA A 12 1.85 5.96 41.80
CA ALA A 12 2.07 7.38 41.99
C ALA A 12 3.45 7.67 42.58
N SER A 13 4.14 8.66 42.03
CA SER A 13 5.24 9.36 42.68
C SER A 13 4.99 10.86 42.55
N PHE A 14 4.76 11.51 43.69
CA PHE A 14 4.59 12.95 43.85
C PHE A 14 5.93 13.65 43.63
N LEU A 15 6.04 14.47 42.58
CA LEU A 15 7.06 15.50 42.40
C LEU A 15 6.34 16.86 42.32
N PRO A 16 6.85 17.94 42.94
CA PRO A 16 6.20 19.24 42.86
C PRO A 16 6.30 19.76 41.41
N LEU A 17 5.16 19.82 40.72
CA LEU A 17 5.03 20.49 39.43
C LEU A 17 5.21 22.00 39.68
N LEU A 18 6.41 22.51 39.40
CA LEU A 18 6.53 23.86 38.86
C LEU A 18 5.78 23.81 37.53
N LEU A 19 4.58 24.41 37.46
CA LEU A 19 3.89 24.61 36.20
C LEU A 19 4.82 25.43 35.31
N PRO A 20 5.36 24.88 34.20
CA PRO A 20 5.99 25.73 33.22
C PRO A 20 4.89 26.67 32.73
N THR A 21 5.09 27.98 32.89
CA THR A 21 4.33 28.98 32.16
C THR A 21 4.33 28.55 30.70
N SER A 22 3.15 28.31 30.13
CA SER A 22 2.98 27.99 28.73
C SER A 22 3.71 29.03 27.89
N ALA A 23 4.92 28.71 27.43
CA ALA A 23 5.59 29.50 26.42
C ALA A 23 4.67 29.48 25.20
N HIS A 24 4.18 30.65 24.79
CA HIS A 24 3.43 30.81 23.55
C HIS A 24 4.38 30.43 22.41
N ALA A 25 4.27 29.19 21.92
CA ALA A 25 5.09 28.67 20.82
C ALA A 25 4.51 29.07 19.44
N GLY A 26 3.54 29.97 19.41
CA GLY A 26 2.95 30.50 18.19
C GLY A 26 3.69 31.75 17.73
N VAL A 27 3.93 31.88 16.43
CA VAL A 27 4.51 33.08 15.81
C VAL A 27 3.42 33.98 15.21
N ASN A 28 2.15 33.78 15.57
CA ASN A 28 1.01 34.48 14.96
C ASN A 28 0.28 35.42 15.94
N ASP A 29 0.91 35.79 17.06
CA ASP A 29 0.32 36.72 18.02
C ASP A 29 0.62 38.17 17.62
N PHE A 30 0.17 38.55 16.42
CA PHE A 30 0.20 39.91 15.86
C PHE A 30 -1.00 40.11 14.93
N ALA A 31 -1.23 41.34 14.48
CA ALA A 31 -2.29 41.66 13.52
C ALA A 31 -1.75 42.50 12.37
N ILE A 32 -2.39 42.39 11.20
CA ILE A 32 -2.16 43.31 10.09
C ILE A 32 -3.07 44.51 10.29
N THR A 33 -2.48 45.65 10.61
CA THR A 33 -3.24 46.87 10.88
C THR A 33 -3.72 47.52 9.59
N ASN A 34 -2.92 47.45 8.52
CA ASN A 34 -3.29 47.95 7.21
C ASN A 34 -2.71 47.05 6.11
N PHE A 35 -3.53 46.70 5.13
CA PHE A 35 -3.12 45.97 3.95
C PHE A 35 -3.64 46.69 2.71
N GLU A 36 -2.74 47.29 1.95
CA GLU A 36 -3.05 47.95 0.69
C GLU A 36 -2.60 47.07 -0.48
N ILE A 37 -3.50 46.84 -1.43
CA ILE A 37 -3.23 46.06 -2.62
C ILE A 37 -3.57 46.88 -3.86
N GLU A 38 -2.56 47.16 -4.67
CA GLU A 38 -2.72 47.81 -5.97
C GLU A 38 -2.52 46.79 -7.08
N TYR A 39 -3.56 46.61 -7.88
CA TYR A 39 -3.54 45.80 -9.09
C TYR A 39 -3.55 46.68 -10.33
N GLN A 40 -2.71 46.33 -11.31
CA GLN A 40 -2.74 46.90 -12.65
C GLN A 40 -2.95 45.75 -13.63
N LEU A 41 -4.16 45.65 -14.19
CA LEU A 41 -4.54 44.62 -15.15
C LEU A 41 -4.38 45.17 -16.58
N SER A 42 -3.55 44.52 -17.37
CA SER A 42 -3.25 44.88 -18.76
C SER A 42 -3.17 43.64 -19.66
N LYS A 43 -2.76 43.85 -20.92
CA LYS A 43 -2.40 42.77 -21.85
C LYS A 43 -0.93 42.85 -22.22
N ASP A 44 -0.32 41.70 -22.45
CA ASP A 44 0.97 41.65 -23.12
C ASP A 44 0.84 41.74 -24.64
N VAL A 45 1.98 41.69 -25.33
CA VAL A 45 2.07 41.82 -26.79
C VAL A 45 1.36 40.71 -27.56
N GLU A 46 1.15 39.55 -26.93
CA GLU A 46 0.47 38.38 -27.48
C GLU A 46 -1.02 38.36 -27.11
N GLY A 47 -1.47 39.30 -26.27
CA GLY A 47 -2.86 39.47 -25.87
C GLY A 47 -3.22 38.74 -24.57
N HIS A 48 -2.26 38.12 -23.89
CA HIS A 48 -2.49 37.45 -22.60
C HIS A 48 -2.69 38.49 -21.49
N SER A 49 -3.54 38.18 -20.52
CA SER A 49 -3.71 39.04 -19.34
C SER A 49 -2.41 39.11 -18.54
N LEU A 50 -2.00 40.33 -18.16
CA LEU A 50 -0.85 40.59 -17.30
C LEU A 50 -1.34 41.37 -16.07
N LEU A 51 -1.03 40.87 -14.88
CA LEU A 51 -1.32 41.52 -13.62
C LEU A 51 -0.01 41.95 -12.98
N LYS A 52 0.15 43.26 -12.75
CA LYS A 52 1.16 43.76 -11.82
C LYS A 52 0.50 44.02 -10.48
N THR A 53 1.04 43.40 -9.45
CA THR A 53 0.54 43.53 -8.08
C THR A 53 1.58 44.24 -7.23
N THR A 54 1.13 45.25 -6.50
CA THR A 54 1.88 45.84 -5.38
C THR A 54 1.09 45.63 -4.10
N GLU A 55 1.72 44.99 -3.13
CA GLU A 55 1.14 44.75 -1.80
C GLU A 55 1.95 45.55 -0.77
N THR A 56 1.28 46.36 0.05
CA THR A 56 1.86 47.03 1.21
C THR A 56 1.17 46.51 2.47
N ILE A 57 1.91 45.74 3.26
CA ILE A 57 1.41 45.07 4.47
C ILE A 57 2.04 45.76 5.68
N THR A 58 1.21 46.36 6.52
CA THR A 58 1.61 46.94 7.80
C THR A 58 1.16 46.01 8.94
N ALA A 59 2.13 45.43 9.64
CA ALA A 59 1.91 44.53 10.77
C ALA A 59 2.29 45.21 12.09
N GLU A 60 1.52 44.95 13.14
CA GLU A 60 1.82 45.41 14.50
C GLU A 60 2.24 44.24 15.37
N PHE A 61 3.55 44.10 15.59
CA PHE A 61 4.13 43.02 16.38
C PHE A 61 4.14 43.34 17.88
N PRO A 62 4.02 42.32 18.76
CA PRO A 62 4.08 42.53 20.20
C PRO A 62 5.48 43.01 20.61
N SER A 63 5.62 43.50 21.84
CA SER A 63 6.90 43.95 22.40
C SER A 63 7.77 42.81 22.95
N ILE A 64 7.34 41.55 22.78
CA ILE A 64 8.08 40.36 23.20
C ILE A 64 8.84 39.77 22.00
N ASP A 65 9.99 39.16 22.28
CA ASP A 65 10.82 38.46 21.30
C ASP A 65 10.09 37.20 20.79
N GLN A 66 9.22 37.38 19.79
CA GLN A 66 8.42 36.32 19.19
C GLN A 66 8.66 36.18 17.69
N ASN A 67 8.75 37.30 16.97
CA ASN A 67 8.75 37.32 15.51
C ASN A 67 10.03 37.89 14.93
N HIS A 68 10.49 37.30 13.83
CA HIS A 68 11.57 37.82 12.99
C HIS A 68 11.05 38.55 11.74
N GLY A 69 9.77 38.35 11.40
CA GLY A 69 9.11 39.00 10.28
C GLY A 69 7.83 38.29 9.84
N ILE A 70 7.55 38.30 8.54
CA ILE A 70 6.35 37.66 7.97
C ILE A 70 6.70 36.67 6.85
N GLU A 71 5.79 35.74 6.61
CA GLU A 71 5.69 34.97 5.38
C GLU A 71 4.47 35.41 4.56
N ARG A 72 4.65 35.48 3.25
CA ARG A 72 3.60 35.77 2.27
C ARG A 72 3.56 34.69 1.20
N ALA A 73 2.48 33.92 1.12
CA ALA A 73 2.27 32.86 0.14
C ALA A 73 1.47 33.38 -1.07
N ILE A 74 2.04 33.32 -2.27
CA ILE A 74 1.43 33.84 -3.50
C ILE A 74 1.18 32.66 -4.47
N PRO A 75 -0.07 32.42 -4.92
CA PRO A 75 -0.38 31.34 -5.85
C PRO A 75 0.40 31.43 -7.15
N GLN A 76 0.95 30.29 -7.61
CA GLN A 76 1.66 30.21 -8.90
C GLN A 76 0.82 29.60 -10.02
N LYS A 77 -0.41 29.17 -9.73
CA LYS A 77 -1.29 28.46 -10.66
C LYS A 77 -2.70 29.03 -10.60
N TYR A 78 -3.35 29.07 -11.76
CA TYR A 78 -4.74 29.45 -11.95
C TYR A 78 -5.32 28.68 -13.13
N ASP A 79 -6.60 28.32 -13.08
CA ASP A 79 -7.32 27.57 -14.13
C ASP A 79 -6.56 26.33 -14.69
N GLY A 80 -5.83 25.63 -13.83
CA GLY A 80 -5.07 24.42 -14.19
C GLY A 80 -3.75 24.66 -14.91
N HIS A 81 -3.29 25.90 -15.04
CA HIS A 81 -1.99 26.26 -15.59
C HIS A 81 -1.19 27.19 -14.66
N GLY A 82 0.09 27.41 -14.97
CA GLY A 82 0.94 28.34 -14.23
C GLY A 82 0.64 29.80 -14.60
N THR A 83 0.84 30.73 -13.66
CA THR A 83 0.66 32.18 -13.89
C THR A 83 1.97 32.92 -14.13
N ASN A 84 3.08 32.21 -14.39
CA ASN A 84 4.43 32.78 -14.56
C ASN A 84 4.76 33.89 -13.53
N LEU A 85 4.56 33.60 -12.25
CA LEU A 85 4.78 34.56 -11.17
C LEU A 85 6.25 35.00 -11.11
N GLN A 86 6.49 36.30 -11.20
CA GLN A 86 7.82 36.91 -11.10
C GLN A 86 7.84 37.94 -9.97
N LEU A 87 8.55 37.65 -8.89
CA LEU A 87 8.80 38.59 -7.79
C LEU A 87 9.84 39.62 -8.22
N GLN A 88 9.47 40.90 -8.21
CA GLN A 88 10.32 42.01 -8.69
C GLN A 88 11.07 42.68 -7.54
N SER A 89 10.40 42.95 -6.42
CA SER A 89 11.03 43.60 -5.28
C SER A 89 10.32 43.31 -3.95
N VAL A 90 11.10 43.42 -2.87
CA VAL A 90 10.64 43.40 -1.48
C VAL A 90 11.34 44.54 -0.73
N THR A 91 10.59 45.54 -0.26
CA THR A 91 11.12 46.74 0.39
C THR A 91 10.33 47.09 1.66
N ASP A 92 10.84 48.04 2.44
CA ASP A 92 10.08 48.71 3.50
C ASP A 92 9.31 49.94 2.97
N GLN A 93 8.69 50.71 3.88
CA GLN A 93 7.94 51.92 3.56
C GLN A 93 8.77 53.05 2.94
N ASN A 94 10.10 53.04 3.14
CA ASN A 94 11.01 54.04 2.59
C ASN A 94 11.66 53.57 1.28
N GLY A 95 11.27 52.41 0.77
CA GLY A 95 11.85 51.80 -0.43
C GLY A 95 13.19 51.10 -0.18
N LYS A 96 13.63 50.94 1.08
CA LYS A 96 14.85 50.20 1.40
C LYS A 96 14.59 48.71 1.23
N ALA A 97 15.49 48.01 0.54
CA ALA A 97 15.39 46.56 0.34
C ALA A 97 15.37 45.79 1.67
N ARG A 98 14.50 44.79 1.77
CA ARG A 98 14.41 43.86 2.90
C ARG A 98 15.00 42.51 2.48
N HIS A 99 15.68 41.83 3.40
CA HIS A 99 16.14 40.46 3.16
C HIS A 99 14.95 39.50 3.08
N TYR A 100 14.99 38.57 2.13
CA TYR A 100 13.97 37.54 1.98
C TYR A 100 14.53 36.26 1.35
N ASP A 101 13.87 35.15 1.65
CA ASP A 101 14.06 33.86 0.96
C ASP A 101 12.75 33.43 0.31
N THR A 102 12.83 32.54 -0.69
CA THR A 102 11.64 31.95 -1.32
C THR A 102 11.65 30.43 -1.27
N ARG A 103 10.47 29.83 -1.12
CA ARG A 103 10.25 28.38 -1.25
C ARG A 103 8.90 28.09 -1.89
N GLN A 104 8.70 26.87 -2.38
CA GLN A 104 7.36 26.39 -2.73
C GLN A 104 6.74 25.63 -1.57
N ASP A 105 5.45 25.83 -1.32
CA ASP A 105 4.69 25.01 -0.37
C ASP A 105 3.98 23.82 -1.05
N GLU A 106 3.34 22.97 -0.25
CA GLU A 106 2.61 21.80 -0.72
C GLU A 106 1.38 22.16 -1.58
N ASN A 107 0.88 23.40 -1.46
CA ASN A 107 -0.26 23.92 -2.19
C ASN A 107 0.14 24.57 -3.54
N GLY A 108 1.44 24.63 -3.86
CA GLY A 108 1.95 25.21 -5.09
C GLY A 108 2.02 26.75 -5.09
N ASN A 109 2.10 27.37 -3.91
CA ASN A 109 2.35 28.79 -3.75
C ASN A 109 3.86 29.08 -3.68
N LEU A 110 4.26 30.26 -4.14
CA LEU A 110 5.56 30.85 -3.82
C LEU A 110 5.45 31.51 -2.44
N VAL A 111 6.11 30.94 -1.44
CA VAL A 111 6.21 31.53 -0.10
C VAL A 111 7.43 32.45 -0.05
N VAL A 112 7.19 33.74 0.14
CA VAL A 112 8.20 34.77 0.36
C VAL A 112 8.34 34.99 1.86
N ARG A 113 9.47 34.56 2.44
CA ARG A 113 9.79 34.75 3.85
C ARG A 113 10.62 36.02 4.01
N ILE A 114 10.05 37.06 4.62
CA ILE A 114 10.67 38.37 4.78
C ILE A 114 11.06 38.57 6.25
N ALA A 115 12.22 38.04 6.63
CA ALA A 115 12.70 38.02 8.00
C ALA A 115 14.23 38.01 8.04
N ASP A 116 14.80 38.59 9.10
CA ASP A 116 16.19 38.35 9.49
C ASP A 116 16.18 37.40 10.69
N MET A 117 16.63 36.16 10.49
CA MET A 117 16.61 35.11 11.51
C MET A 117 17.53 35.41 12.72
N SER A 118 18.33 36.48 12.66
CA SER A 118 19.18 36.92 13.76
C SER A 118 18.58 38.04 14.62
N VAL A 119 17.46 38.65 14.19
CA VAL A 119 16.87 39.84 14.83
C VAL A 119 15.37 39.70 15.00
N TYR A 120 14.85 39.96 16.21
CA TYR A 120 13.41 40.05 16.45
C TYR A 120 12.87 41.43 16.04
N VAL A 121 11.66 41.45 15.47
CA VAL A 121 10.92 42.65 15.13
C VAL A 121 9.83 42.92 16.16
N HIS A 122 9.62 44.21 16.44
CA HIS A 122 8.65 44.69 17.42
C HIS A 122 7.91 45.91 16.87
N GLY A 123 6.69 46.14 17.35
CA GLY A 123 5.85 47.27 16.95
C GLY A 123 5.52 47.27 15.46
N THR A 124 5.25 48.46 14.92
CA THR A 124 4.84 48.62 13.52
C THR A 124 5.96 48.30 12.54
N GLN A 125 5.72 47.36 11.64
CA GLN A 125 6.61 47.01 10.53
C GLN A 125 5.82 47.04 9.21
N THR A 126 6.44 47.57 8.16
CA THR A 126 5.83 47.62 6.82
C THR A 126 6.64 46.81 5.82
N TYR A 127 5.93 46.00 5.02
CA TYR A 127 6.49 45.13 3.99
C TYR A 127 5.81 45.45 2.66
N ARG A 128 6.58 45.87 1.67
CA ARG A 128 6.09 46.19 0.33
C ARG A 128 6.63 45.20 -0.69
N LEU A 129 5.74 44.44 -1.32
CA LEU A 129 6.08 43.48 -2.38
C LEU A 129 5.61 44.01 -3.72
N THR A 130 6.38 43.77 -4.78
CA THR A 130 5.94 44.00 -6.15
C THR A 130 6.24 42.76 -6.98
N TYR A 131 5.24 42.26 -7.70
CA TYR A 131 5.37 41.07 -8.53
C TYR A 131 4.41 41.14 -9.74
N THR A 132 4.67 40.29 -10.73
CA THR A 132 3.82 40.17 -11.93
C THR A 132 3.37 38.73 -12.16
N GLN A 133 2.16 38.57 -12.66
CA GLN A 133 1.59 37.30 -13.09
C GLN A 133 0.98 37.45 -14.49
N LYS A 134 1.05 36.37 -15.29
CA LYS A 134 0.39 36.24 -16.59
C LYS A 134 -0.78 35.25 -16.51
N ASP A 135 -1.67 35.34 -17.48
CA ASP A 135 -2.82 34.44 -17.64
C ASP A 135 -3.72 34.41 -16.37
N VAL A 136 -4.00 35.59 -15.81
CA VAL A 136 -4.84 35.79 -14.61
C VAL A 136 -6.34 35.91 -14.91
N THR A 137 -6.76 35.52 -16.12
CA THR A 137 -8.15 35.59 -16.58
C THR A 137 -8.58 34.26 -17.16
N ARG A 138 -9.88 33.99 -17.09
CA ARG A 138 -10.47 32.72 -17.54
C ARG A 138 -11.58 32.98 -18.55
N PHE A 139 -11.64 32.17 -19.61
CA PHE A 139 -12.76 32.16 -20.53
C PHE A 139 -13.86 31.21 -20.05
N PHE A 140 -15.09 31.73 -19.96
CA PHE A 140 -16.28 30.97 -19.62
C PHE A 140 -17.12 30.71 -20.88
N ALA A 141 -17.19 29.44 -21.29
CA ALA A 141 -17.90 29.03 -22.51
C ALA A 141 -19.42 29.11 -22.40
N ASP A 142 -19.96 29.00 -21.18
CA ASP A 142 -21.40 29.06 -20.88
C ASP A 142 -21.95 30.49 -20.92
N THR A 143 -21.20 31.47 -20.43
CA THR A 143 -21.55 32.89 -20.50
C THR A 143 -20.94 33.61 -21.70
N ASN A 144 -20.04 32.95 -22.43
CA ASN A 144 -19.26 33.51 -23.54
C ASN A 144 -18.61 34.86 -23.13
N SER A 145 -17.82 34.82 -22.07
CA SER A 145 -17.16 35.98 -21.48
C SER A 145 -15.78 35.61 -20.91
N ASP A 146 -14.83 36.54 -20.96
CA ASP A 146 -13.62 36.43 -20.16
C ASP A 146 -13.88 37.01 -18.77
N GLU A 147 -13.29 36.45 -17.73
CA GLU A 147 -13.45 36.94 -16.37
C GLU A 147 -12.10 37.05 -15.65
N PHE A 148 -11.88 38.18 -14.98
CA PHE A 148 -10.88 38.32 -13.94
C PHE A 148 -11.54 38.01 -12.61
N TYR A 149 -11.30 36.82 -12.07
CA TYR A 149 -11.88 36.34 -10.82
C TYR A 149 -10.76 36.07 -9.81
N TRP A 150 -10.51 37.03 -8.93
CA TRP A 150 -9.26 37.11 -8.18
C TRP A 150 -9.48 37.29 -6.68
N ASP A 151 -9.00 36.32 -5.90
CA ASP A 151 -8.87 36.47 -4.45
C ASP A 151 -7.74 37.46 -4.15
N THR A 152 -7.96 38.36 -3.20
CA THR A 152 -7.06 39.52 -3.02
C THR A 152 -6.04 39.26 -1.92
N ASN A 153 -6.43 39.43 -0.67
CA ASN A 153 -5.60 39.11 0.48
C ASN A 153 -5.39 37.59 0.62
N GLY A 154 -6.42 36.80 0.29
CA GLY A 154 -6.37 35.34 0.31
C GLY A 154 -6.87 34.68 1.59
N VAL A 155 -7.12 33.37 1.52
CA VAL A 155 -7.79 32.59 2.56
C VAL A 155 -6.85 31.91 3.57
N ASP A 156 -5.53 32.00 3.36
CA ASP A 156 -4.54 31.28 4.19
C ASP A 156 -3.83 32.19 5.21
N TRP A 157 -4.34 33.41 5.43
CA TRP A 157 -3.81 34.29 6.48
C TRP A 157 -4.09 33.71 7.87
N ARG A 158 -3.02 33.54 8.66
CA ARG A 158 -3.04 32.99 10.03
C ARG A 158 -3.25 34.06 11.11
N VAL A 159 -3.30 35.33 10.70
CA VAL A 159 -3.52 36.50 11.56
C VAL A 159 -4.67 37.34 11.00
N PRO A 160 -5.41 38.09 11.85
CA PRO A 160 -6.47 38.97 11.39
C PRO A 160 -5.94 40.20 10.64
N ILE A 161 -6.78 40.77 9.78
CA ILE A 161 -6.51 42.00 9.01
C ILE A 161 -7.54 43.07 9.41
N ASN A 162 -7.08 44.17 9.99
CA ASN A 162 -7.96 45.22 10.51
C ASN A 162 -8.52 46.10 9.39
N ASN A 163 -7.67 46.51 8.44
CA ASN A 163 -8.06 47.33 7.30
C ASN A 163 -7.44 46.78 6.01
N LEU A 164 -8.30 46.41 5.06
CA LEU A 164 -7.92 45.98 3.71
C LEU A 164 -8.43 47.01 2.71
N HIS A 165 -7.53 47.57 1.92
CA HIS A 165 -7.84 48.47 0.82
C HIS A 165 -7.30 47.92 -0.49
N ILE A 166 -8.18 47.70 -1.46
CA ILE A 166 -7.81 47.18 -2.78
C ILE A 166 -8.14 48.22 -3.82
N LYS A 167 -7.18 48.50 -4.71
CA LYS A 167 -7.37 49.32 -5.90
C LYS A 167 -6.96 48.53 -7.14
N LEU A 168 -7.93 48.19 -7.98
CA LEU A 168 -7.71 47.57 -9.28
C LEU A 168 -7.83 48.63 -10.37
N THR A 169 -6.75 48.86 -11.10
CA THR A 169 -6.73 49.75 -12.27
C THR A 169 -6.63 48.92 -13.54
N ILE A 170 -7.46 49.21 -14.53
CA ILE A 170 -7.50 48.53 -15.81
C ILE A 170 -6.89 49.45 -16.87
N ASP A 171 -6.03 48.89 -17.73
CA ASP A 171 -5.49 49.66 -18.83
C ASP A 171 -6.61 50.19 -19.76
N ARG A 172 -6.53 51.44 -20.22
CA ARG A 172 -7.65 52.14 -20.88
C ARG A 172 -8.31 51.38 -22.03
N PRO A 173 -7.57 50.67 -22.92
CA PRO A 173 -8.19 49.88 -23.99
C PRO A 173 -9.08 48.73 -23.49
N LEU A 174 -8.81 48.22 -22.28
CA LEU A 174 -9.57 47.13 -21.66
C LEU A 174 -10.78 47.61 -20.87
N ALA A 175 -10.75 48.83 -20.34
CA ALA A 175 -11.83 49.36 -19.51
C ALA A 175 -13.19 49.37 -20.24
N ALA A 176 -13.20 49.67 -21.55
CA ALA A 176 -14.40 49.64 -22.38
C ALA A 176 -14.98 48.22 -22.62
N ALA A 177 -14.18 47.17 -22.39
CA ALA A 177 -14.57 45.79 -22.59
C ALA A 177 -15.26 45.17 -21.35
N VAL A 178 -15.19 45.83 -20.19
CA VAL A 178 -15.85 45.39 -18.95
C VAL A 178 -17.37 45.44 -19.12
N LYS A 179 -18.04 44.37 -18.70
CA LYS A 179 -19.50 44.18 -18.78
C LYS A 179 -20.17 44.07 -17.42
N SER A 180 -19.44 43.60 -16.42
CA SER A 180 -19.95 43.41 -15.08
C SER A 180 -18.83 43.46 -14.06
N SER A 181 -19.18 43.89 -12.85
CA SER A 181 -18.30 43.90 -11.69
C SER A 181 -19.02 43.28 -10.50
N ALA A 182 -18.29 42.56 -9.66
CA ALA A 182 -18.79 42.04 -8.40
C ALA A 182 -17.66 41.91 -7.37
N CYS A 183 -18.05 41.94 -6.10
CA CYS A 183 -17.18 41.81 -4.96
C CYS A 183 -17.80 40.85 -3.96
N TYR A 184 -17.01 39.91 -3.43
CA TYR A 184 -17.43 38.98 -2.39
C TYR A 184 -16.48 39.02 -1.20
N VAL A 185 -17.01 38.86 0.01
CA VAL A 185 -16.24 38.89 1.26
C VAL A 185 -16.60 37.72 2.17
N GLY A 186 -15.61 37.26 2.95
CA GLY A 186 -15.75 36.23 3.98
C GLY A 186 -14.82 35.05 3.75
N LYS A 187 -15.07 33.94 4.45
CA LYS A 187 -14.31 32.69 4.27
C LYS A 187 -14.53 32.07 2.89
N SER A 188 -13.67 31.12 2.51
CA SER A 188 -13.83 30.35 1.27
C SER A 188 -15.25 29.78 1.14
N GLY A 189 -15.91 30.04 0.00
CA GLY A 189 -17.29 29.67 -0.29
C GLY A 189 -18.37 30.69 0.13
N SER A 190 -18.00 31.81 0.80
CA SER A 190 -18.97 32.86 1.16
C SER A 190 -19.48 33.63 -0.05
N THR A 191 -20.80 33.74 -0.22
CA THR A 191 -21.43 34.52 -1.30
C THR A 191 -21.83 35.94 -0.87
N THR A 192 -21.38 36.39 0.31
CA THR A 192 -21.68 37.73 0.85
C THR A 192 -21.05 38.80 -0.04
N LYS A 193 -21.84 39.76 -0.53
CA LYS A 193 -21.34 40.85 -1.37
C LYS A 193 -20.65 41.95 -0.56
N CYS A 194 -19.62 42.58 -1.14
CA CYS A 194 -18.99 43.80 -0.61
C CYS A 194 -19.25 45.03 -1.49
N ASP A 195 -19.06 46.22 -0.92
CA ASP A 195 -19.15 47.49 -1.66
C ASP A 195 -17.93 47.65 -2.56
N LEU A 196 -18.17 47.77 -3.87
CA LEU A 196 -17.15 47.94 -4.90
C LEU A 196 -17.44 49.26 -5.62
N ARG A 197 -16.54 50.22 -5.45
CA ARG A 197 -16.69 51.57 -6.00
C ARG A 197 -16.00 51.67 -7.35
N GLU A 198 -16.74 52.11 -8.34
CA GLU A 198 -16.25 52.30 -9.70
C GLU A 198 -15.89 53.77 -9.92
N ALA A 199 -14.65 54.02 -10.37
CA ALA A 199 -14.14 55.36 -10.66
C ALA A 199 -13.37 55.33 -11.99
N GLY A 200 -14.11 55.41 -13.11
CA GLY A 200 -13.55 55.42 -14.45
C GLY A 200 -12.93 54.07 -14.83
N ASP A 201 -11.60 54.01 -14.89
CA ASP A 201 -10.81 52.81 -15.17
C ASP A 201 -10.32 52.09 -13.90
N SER A 202 -10.81 52.51 -12.73
CA SER A 202 -10.42 51.96 -11.43
C SER A 202 -11.60 51.44 -10.61
N TYR A 203 -11.34 50.38 -9.84
CA TYR A 203 -12.27 49.71 -8.95
C TYR A 203 -11.66 49.63 -7.55
N GLU A 204 -12.36 50.16 -6.55
CA GLU A 204 -11.87 50.26 -5.19
C GLU A 204 -12.77 49.50 -4.20
N VAL A 205 -12.15 48.76 -3.29
CA VAL A 205 -12.83 48.03 -2.21
C VAL A 205 -12.12 48.34 -0.90
N SER A 206 -12.91 48.67 0.12
CA SER A 206 -12.42 48.85 1.49
C SER A 206 -13.18 47.93 2.42
N GLN A 207 -12.46 47.09 3.15
CA GLN A 207 -13.05 46.14 4.10
C GLN A 207 -12.32 46.21 5.44
N GLN A 208 -13.10 46.14 6.52
CA GLN A 208 -12.58 46.22 7.89
C GLN A 208 -12.80 44.91 8.65
N ASN A 209 -11.95 44.66 9.64
CA ASN A 209 -12.05 43.58 10.62
C ASN A 209 -12.21 42.19 10.01
N LEU A 210 -11.37 41.85 9.03
CA LEU A 210 -11.32 40.51 8.46
C LEU A 210 -10.70 39.53 9.46
N ALA A 211 -11.46 38.49 9.81
CA ALA A 211 -11.00 37.42 10.66
C ALA A 211 -9.97 36.53 9.93
N VAL A 212 -9.28 35.70 10.72
CA VAL A 212 -8.36 34.67 10.20
C VAL A 212 -9.06 33.81 9.15
N GLY A 213 -8.47 33.73 7.96
CA GLY A 213 -8.98 32.99 6.81
C GLY A 213 -10.15 33.63 6.05
N GLU A 214 -10.50 34.88 6.34
CA GLU A 214 -11.43 35.65 5.51
C GLU A 214 -10.70 36.38 4.37
N ASN A 215 -11.38 36.45 3.23
CA ASN A 215 -10.85 36.99 1.99
C ASN A 215 -11.86 37.95 1.34
N VAL A 216 -11.34 38.85 0.50
CA VAL A 216 -12.11 39.61 -0.47
C VAL A 216 -11.78 39.12 -1.88
N THR A 217 -12.79 38.84 -2.69
CA THR A 217 -12.65 38.44 -4.09
C THR A 217 -13.26 39.50 -4.98
N ILE A 218 -12.51 39.92 -6.00
CA ILE A 218 -12.98 40.83 -7.04
C ILE A 218 -13.22 40.02 -8.31
N ALA A 219 -14.39 40.23 -8.92
CA ALA A 219 -14.80 39.60 -10.15
C ALA A 219 -15.14 40.68 -11.19
N LEU A 220 -14.43 40.68 -12.33
CA LEU A 220 -14.75 41.53 -13.47
C LEU A 220 -15.02 40.67 -14.69
N GLY A 221 -16.21 40.79 -15.26
CA GLY A 221 -16.58 40.15 -16.52
C GLY A 221 -16.25 41.07 -17.70
N PHE A 222 -15.61 40.52 -18.72
CA PHE A 222 -15.25 41.18 -19.97
C PHE A 222 -16.00 40.53 -21.15
N SER A 223 -16.02 41.22 -22.28
CA SER A 223 -16.48 40.64 -23.54
C SER A 223 -15.63 39.40 -23.91
N ALA A 224 -16.21 38.36 -24.51
CA ALA A 224 -15.44 37.20 -24.98
C ALA A 224 -14.25 37.60 -25.87
N ASN A 225 -13.14 36.86 -25.74
CA ASN A 225 -11.91 37.06 -26.50
C ASN A 225 -11.27 38.44 -26.28
N THR A 226 -11.50 39.05 -25.11
CA THR A 226 -10.74 40.22 -24.65
C THR A 226 -9.28 39.83 -24.39
N PHE A 227 -9.06 38.63 -23.84
CA PHE A 227 -7.74 38.06 -23.54
C PHE A 227 -7.45 36.82 -24.38
N ALA A 228 -6.18 36.60 -24.73
CA ALA A 228 -5.73 35.37 -25.35
C ALA A 228 -5.75 34.23 -24.31
N ALA A 229 -6.20 33.05 -24.72
CA ALA A 229 -6.19 31.86 -23.88
C ALA A 229 -4.76 31.36 -23.63
N TYR A 230 -4.52 30.83 -22.44
CA TYR A 230 -3.23 30.22 -22.09
C TYR A 230 -2.82 29.13 -23.09
N GLN A 231 -1.55 29.15 -23.49
CA GLN A 231 -0.95 28.14 -24.35
C GLN A 231 0.16 27.40 -23.60
N LYS A 232 0.07 26.06 -23.59
CA LYS A 232 1.11 25.20 -23.01
C LYS A 232 2.44 25.42 -23.72
N THR A 233 3.50 25.60 -22.94
CA THR A 233 4.87 25.66 -23.44
C THR A 233 5.27 24.35 -24.10
N LEU A 234 6.30 24.38 -24.97
CA LEU A 234 6.84 23.16 -25.59
C LEU A 234 7.25 22.11 -24.55
N VAL A 235 7.80 22.54 -23.41
CA VAL A 235 8.19 21.64 -22.32
C VAL A 235 6.97 20.95 -21.71
N GLU A 236 5.90 21.69 -21.41
CA GLU A 236 4.66 21.12 -20.86
C GLU A 236 3.98 20.17 -21.85
N GLN A 237 4.01 20.50 -23.14
CA GLN A 237 3.51 19.61 -24.19
C GLN A 237 4.32 18.30 -24.28
N LEU A 238 5.65 18.39 -24.23
CA LEU A 238 6.52 17.21 -24.23
C LEU A 238 6.31 16.35 -22.99
N ILE A 239 6.15 16.95 -21.80
CA ILE A 239 5.83 16.22 -20.55
C ILE A 239 4.48 15.50 -20.70
N PHE A 240 3.47 16.15 -21.26
CA PHE A 240 2.16 15.54 -21.49
C PHE A 240 2.24 14.35 -22.44
N ILE A 241 2.92 14.50 -23.59
CA ILE A 241 3.13 13.41 -24.57
C ILE A 241 3.94 12.28 -23.94
N TRP A 242 4.98 12.59 -23.17
CA TRP A 242 5.77 11.60 -22.45
C TRP A 242 4.91 10.83 -21.43
N GLY A 243 4.00 11.51 -20.73
CA GLY A 243 3.03 10.87 -19.83
C GLY A 243 2.13 9.86 -20.55
N ILE A 244 1.62 10.23 -21.74
CA ILE A 244 0.83 9.31 -22.58
C ILE A 244 1.67 8.10 -23.01
N LEU A 245 2.92 8.33 -23.43
CA LEU A 245 3.84 7.26 -23.79
C LEU A 245 4.08 6.30 -22.62
N GLN A 246 4.26 6.81 -21.40
CA GLN A 246 4.42 5.98 -20.20
C GLN A 246 3.16 5.14 -19.90
N ALA A 247 1.97 5.72 -20.07
CA ALA A 247 0.72 4.98 -19.90
C ALA A 247 0.58 3.84 -20.93
N ALA A 248 0.93 4.09 -22.19
CA ALA A 248 0.93 3.07 -23.24
C ALA A 248 1.97 1.97 -22.97
N LEU A 249 3.19 2.34 -22.56
CA LEU A 249 4.23 1.39 -22.17
C LEU A 249 3.80 0.52 -20.99
N MET A 250 3.09 1.09 -20.00
CA MET A 250 2.57 0.33 -18.88
C MET A 250 1.56 -0.75 -19.33
N ALA A 251 0.64 -0.43 -20.23
CA ALA A 251 -0.27 -1.43 -20.80
C ALA A 251 0.51 -2.56 -21.51
N GLY A 252 1.55 -2.20 -22.27
CA GLY A 252 2.46 -3.16 -22.91
C GLY A 252 3.19 -4.05 -21.90
N VAL A 253 3.69 -3.49 -20.80
CA VAL A 253 4.36 -4.22 -19.71
C VAL A 253 3.42 -5.25 -19.10
N LEU A 254 2.16 -4.91 -18.82
CA LEU A 254 1.18 -5.88 -18.31
C LEU A 254 0.95 -7.04 -19.28
N GLY A 255 0.82 -6.74 -20.58
CA GLY A 255 0.66 -7.75 -21.62
C GLY A 255 1.86 -8.71 -21.67
N VAL A 256 3.08 -8.16 -21.70
CA VAL A 256 4.32 -8.96 -21.73
C VAL A 256 4.50 -9.75 -20.45
N ALA A 257 4.23 -9.17 -19.27
CA ALA A 257 4.28 -9.86 -17.99
C ALA A 257 3.30 -11.04 -17.95
N GLY A 258 2.07 -10.86 -18.45
CA GLY A 258 1.08 -11.94 -18.59
C GLY A 258 1.55 -13.05 -19.52
N LEU A 259 2.17 -12.71 -20.66
CA LEU A 259 2.76 -13.69 -21.57
C LEU A 259 3.94 -14.44 -20.94
N ILE A 260 4.81 -13.74 -20.19
CA ILE A 260 5.90 -14.37 -19.43
C ILE A 260 5.34 -15.33 -18.40
N ALA A 261 4.37 -14.92 -17.59
CA ALA A 261 3.76 -15.76 -16.57
C ALA A 261 3.10 -17.01 -17.18
N LYS A 262 2.35 -16.84 -18.28
CA LYS A 262 1.71 -17.94 -19.02
C LYS A 262 2.75 -18.91 -19.57
N ARG A 263 3.77 -18.40 -20.27
CA ARG A 263 4.84 -19.24 -20.86
C ARG A 263 5.62 -19.95 -19.76
N PHE A 264 6.04 -19.24 -18.72
CA PHE A 264 6.79 -19.78 -17.59
C PHE A 264 6.01 -20.90 -16.88
N ASN A 265 4.74 -20.67 -16.54
CA ASN A 265 3.90 -21.71 -15.93
C ASN A 265 3.68 -22.92 -16.87
N HIS A 266 3.62 -22.70 -18.18
CA HIS A 266 3.48 -23.79 -19.14
C HIS A 266 4.77 -24.63 -19.25
N THR A 267 5.91 -23.98 -19.49
CA THR A 267 7.19 -24.67 -19.73
C THR A 267 7.75 -25.28 -18.46
N ILE A 268 7.81 -24.51 -17.37
CA ILE A 268 8.44 -24.91 -16.12
C ILE A 268 7.59 -25.94 -15.37
N ASN A 269 6.28 -25.73 -15.28
CA ASN A 269 5.39 -26.63 -14.54
C ASN A 269 4.76 -27.74 -15.40
N ARG A 270 5.12 -27.83 -16.70
CA ARG A 270 4.64 -28.85 -17.66
C ARG A 270 3.15 -29.15 -17.55
N SER A 271 2.35 -28.11 -17.36
CA SER A 271 0.96 -28.25 -16.91
C SER A 271 0.05 -28.96 -17.92
N ARG A 272 0.32 -28.84 -19.23
CA ARG A 272 -0.41 -29.57 -20.28
C ARG A 272 -0.14 -31.06 -20.31
N GLU A 273 1.00 -31.48 -19.77
CA GLU A 273 1.41 -32.88 -19.78
C GLU A 273 0.85 -33.62 -18.56
N LEU A 274 0.08 -32.99 -17.66
CA LEU A 274 -0.34 -33.63 -16.41
C LEU A 274 -1.40 -34.74 -16.62
N GLN A 275 -2.23 -34.63 -17.65
CA GLN A 275 -3.31 -35.59 -17.90
C GLN A 275 -2.81 -36.85 -18.64
N PRO A 276 -3.46 -38.02 -18.47
CA PRO A 276 -4.56 -38.31 -17.53
C PRO A 276 -4.09 -38.47 -16.07
N ILE A 277 -4.98 -38.21 -15.11
CA ILE A 277 -4.74 -38.43 -13.67
C ILE A 277 -5.51 -39.67 -13.22
N VAL A 278 -4.82 -40.62 -12.60
CA VAL A 278 -5.40 -41.85 -12.04
C VAL A 278 -5.55 -41.69 -10.52
N PRO A 279 -6.68 -42.09 -9.90
CA PRO A 279 -6.84 -42.06 -8.44
C PRO A 279 -5.81 -42.96 -7.74
N GLU A 280 -5.14 -42.43 -6.72
CA GLU A 280 -4.16 -43.13 -5.89
C GLU A 280 -4.64 -43.20 -4.44
N TYR A 281 -4.40 -44.32 -3.75
CA TYR A 281 -4.97 -44.59 -2.42
C TYR A 281 -3.93 -44.62 -1.31
N LEU A 282 -2.65 -44.59 -1.69
CA LEU A 282 -1.52 -44.65 -0.77
C LEU A 282 -0.69 -43.38 -0.90
N PRO A 283 -0.01 -42.95 0.17
CA PRO A 283 1.04 -41.95 0.08
C PRO A 283 2.15 -42.36 -0.91
N PRO A 284 2.77 -41.41 -1.62
CA PRO A 284 3.92 -41.69 -2.47
C PRO A 284 5.07 -42.25 -1.63
N GLN A 285 5.68 -43.32 -2.14
CA GLN A 285 6.83 -43.96 -1.49
C GLN A 285 8.12 -43.20 -1.80
N ASN A 286 9.09 -43.26 -0.88
CA ASN A 286 10.44 -42.71 -1.04
C ASN A 286 10.53 -41.18 -1.18
N VAL A 287 9.51 -40.45 -0.75
CA VAL A 287 9.54 -38.99 -0.63
C VAL A 287 8.84 -38.57 0.66
N SER A 288 9.39 -37.54 1.31
CA SER A 288 8.76 -36.93 2.47
C SER A 288 7.54 -36.08 2.07
N VAL A 289 6.68 -35.79 3.04
CA VAL A 289 5.52 -34.89 2.85
C VAL A 289 5.99 -33.49 2.45
N MET A 290 7.14 -33.03 2.97
CA MET A 290 7.76 -31.75 2.61
C MET A 290 8.17 -31.68 1.14
N VAL A 291 8.81 -32.74 0.61
CA VAL A 291 9.18 -32.83 -0.80
C VAL A 291 7.93 -32.92 -1.69
N ALA A 292 6.93 -33.71 -1.28
CA ALA A 292 5.65 -33.79 -1.97
C ALA A 292 4.94 -32.42 -2.03
N ALA A 293 4.95 -31.66 -0.93
CA ALA A 293 4.41 -30.32 -0.86
C ALA A 293 5.07 -29.36 -1.86
N LYS A 294 6.41 -29.43 -2.01
CA LYS A 294 7.17 -28.59 -2.94
C LYS A 294 6.86 -28.87 -4.42
N ILE A 295 6.46 -30.11 -4.73
CA ILE A 295 6.11 -30.53 -6.09
C ILE A 295 4.63 -30.33 -6.39
N SER A 296 3.77 -30.44 -5.38
CA SER A 296 2.33 -30.22 -5.49
C SER A 296 2.02 -28.79 -5.95
N LYS A 297 0.95 -28.64 -6.75
CA LYS A 297 0.35 -27.33 -7.04
C LYS A 297 -0.72 -26.91 -6.04
N THR A 298 -1.20 -27.86 -5.27
CA THR A 298 -2.30 -27.67 -4.33
C THR A 298 -1.76 -27.98 -2.95
N VAL A 299 -1.35 -26.96 -2.21
CA VAL A 299 -1.05 -27.05 -0.78
C VAL A 299 -1.90 -25.99 -0.11
N LYS A 300 -2.82 -26.41 0.75
CA LYS A 300 -3.77 -25.51 1.43
C LYS A 300 -3.68 -25.60 2.94
N GLY A 301 -3.18 -26.72 3.48
CA GLY A 301 -2.93 -26.88 4.90
C GLY A 301 -1.45 -26.79 5.26
N SER A 302 -1.14 -27.12 6.52
CA SER A 302 0.19 -26.95 7.11
C SER A 302 1.13 -28.11 6.75
N ILE A 303 2.25 -27.80 6.10
CA ILE A 303 3.31 -28.77 5.78
C ILE A 303 3.89 -29.39 7.05
N MET A 304 4.17 -28.57 8.07
CA MET A 304 4.69 -29.02 9.37
C MET A 304 3.73 -30.00 10.04
N THR A 305 2.43 -29.70 10.07
CA THR A 305 1.41 -30.57 10.69
C THR A 305 1.34 -31.91 9.96
N ALA A 306 1.32 -31.86 8.63
CA ALA A 306 1.28 -33.04 7.80
C ALA A 306 2.52 -33.91 8.00
N GLN A 307 3.72 -33.32 8.05
CA GLN A 307 4.96 -34.06 8.29
C GLN A 307 5.01 -34.67 9.70
N LEU A 308 4.54 -33.96 10.74
CA LEU A 308 4.43 -34.53 12.10
C LEU A 308 3.47 -35.72 12.14
N LEU A 309 2.33 -35.63 11.47
CA LEU A 309 1.39 -36.75 11.40
C LEU A 309 1.97 -37.94 10.63
N ASP A 310 2.69 -37.71 9.54
CA ASP A 310 3.38 -38.79 8.81
C ASP A 310 4.37 -39.54 9.72
N LEU A 311 5.18 -38.81 10.48
CA LEU A 311 6.12 -39.39 11.44
C LEU A 311 5.40 -40.11 12.60
N ALA A 312 4.25 -39.61 13.05
CA ALA A 312 3.46 -40.24 14.09
C ALA A 312 2.83 -41.56 13.62
N ILE A 313 2.22 -41.55 12.43
CA ILE A 313 1.60 -42.72 11.81
C ILE A 313 2.64 -43.79 11.46
N ARG A 314 3.85 -43.38 11.04
CA ARG A 314 5.00 -44.28 10.83
C ARG A 314 5.68 -44.72 12.14
N ARG A 315 5.16 -44.28 13.30
CA ARG A 315 5.60 -44.67 14.65
C ARG A 315 7.03 -44.23 15.00
N TYR A 316 7.49 -43.09 14.48
CA TYR A 316 8.74 -42.46 14.91
C TYR A 316 8.52 -41.49 16.06
N ILE A 317 7.34 -40.87 16.11
CA ILE A 317 6.94 -39.98 17.20
C ILE A 317 5.60 -40.40 17.80
N ARG A 318 5.36 -40.03 19.05
CA ARG A 318 4.06 -40.12 19.72
C ARG A 318 3.62 -38.73 20.14
N LEU A 319 2.33 -38.43 19.94
CA LEU A 319 1.71 -37.14 20.27
C LEU A 319 0.95 -37.24 21.59
N TYR A 320 1.20 -36.31 22.51
CA TYR A 320 0.49 -36.18 23.78
C TYR A 320 -0.30 -34.87 23.82
N GLU A 321 -1.62 -34.94 24.04
CA GLU A 321 -2.45 -33.75 24.29
C GLU A 321 -2.43 -33.42 25.79
N GLN A 322 -1.86 -32.26 26.14
CA GLN A 322 -1.62 -31.86 27.53
C GLN A 322 -2.76 -31.03 28.15
N SER A 323 -3.65 -30.43 27.34
CA SER A 323 -4.82 -29.71 27.86
C SER A 323 -5.96 -29.59 26.84
N GLU A 324 -7.22 -29.70 27.32
CA GLU A 324 -8.43 -29.53 26.50
C GLU A 324 -8.67 -28.08 26.06
N LYS A 325 -9.25 -27.92 24.87
CA LYS A 325 -9.63 -26.64 24.28
C LYS A 325 -10.56 -25.82 25.19
N LYS A 326 -10.14 -24.61 25.56
CA LYS A 326 -11.07 -23.56 26.04
C LYS A 326 -11.48 -22.67 24.88
N TRP A 327 -12.63 -22.00 24.95
CA TRP A 327 -13.15 -21.17 23.83
C TRP A 327 -12.19 -20.06 23.35
N TYR A 328 -11.17 -19.72 24.15
CA TYR A 328 -10.12 -18.74 23.86
C TYR A 328 -8.70 -19.32 23.73
N LYS A 329 -8.49 -20.64 23.85
CA LYS A 329 -7.14 -21.26 23.89
C LYS A 329 -7.10 -22.59 23.11
N SER A 330 -6.14 -22.72 22.19
CA SER A 330 -5.84 -24.00 21.50
C SER A 330 -5.25 -25.03 22.47
N SER A 331 -5.44 -26.33 22.16
CA SER A 331 -4.79 -27.43 22.87
C SER A 331 -3.27 -27.32 22.78
N ASP A 332 -2.58 -27.68 23.87
CA ASP A 332 -1.12 -27.75 23.93
C ASP A 332 -0.68 -29.21 23.66
N TYR A 333 0.31 -29.40 22.79
CA TYR A 333 0.79 -30.73 22.39
C TYR A 333 2.28 -30.91 22.71
N GLU A 334 2.63 -32.14 23.09
CA GLU A 334 4.01 -32.59 23.29
C GLU A 334 4.30 -33.78 22.36
N ILE A 335 5.51 -33.83 21.82
CA ILE A 335 5.98 -34.94 20.97
C ILE A 335 7.05 -35.73 21.70
N GLU A 336 7.01 -37.06 21.59
CA GLU A 336 8.03 -37.98 22.12
C GLU A 336 8.64 -38.79 20.98
N ILE A 337 9.97 -38.89 20.93
CA ILE A 337 10.64 -39.79 19.99
C ILE A 337 10.52 -41.23 20.49
N ILE A 338 9.94 -42.12 19.70
CA ILE A 338 9.72 -43.52 20.10
C ILE A 338 10.60 -44.51 19.33
N GLN A 339 11.22 -44.08 18.23
CA GLN A 339 12.17 -44.88 17.45
C GLN A 339 13.38 -44.05 17.00
N ASP A 340 14.46 -44.74 16.68
CA ASP A 340 15.67 -44.13 16.11
C ASP A 340 15.36 -43.43 14.79
N ILE A 341 15.79 -42.18 14.65
CA ILE A 341 15.52 -41.35 13.48
C ILE A 341 16.51 -41.58 12.32
N ARG A 342 17.62 -42.29 12.53
CA ARG A 342 18.64 -42.56 11.49
C ARG A 342 18.08 -43.21 10.20
N PRO A 343 17.05 -44.08 10.24
CA PRO A 343 16.44 -44.63 9.02
C PRO A 343 15.51 -43.67 8.26
N LEU A 344 15.16 -42.51 8.83
CA LEU A 344 14.32 -41.51 8.15
C LEU A 344 15.06 -40.85 6.98
N LEU A 345 14.32 -40.21 6.08
CA LEU A 345 14.93 -39.42 5.02
C LEU A 345 15.72 -38.25 5.61
N ALA A 346 16.76 -37.79 4.90
CA ALA A 346 17.67 -36.76 5.41
C ALA A 346 16.93 -35.48 5.83
N GLU A 347 15.94 -35.06 5.05
CA GLU A 347 15.10 -33.90 5.35
C GLU A 347 14.15 -34.11 6.54
N GLU A 348 13.73 -35.35 6.81
CA GLU A 348 12.88 -35.68 7.96
C GLU A 348 13.71 -35.66 9.25
N GLN A 349 14.98 -36.10 9.17
CA GLN A 349 15.94 -35.98 10.26
C GLN A 349 16.29 -34.51 10.55
N GLU A 350 16.47 -33.70 9.51
CA GLU A 350 16.70 -32.25 9.61
C GLU A 350 15.51 -31.56 10.29
N PHE A 351 14.29 -31.84 9.82
CA PHE A 351 13.07 -31.32 10.42
C PHE A 351 12.97 -31.59 11.94
N LEU A 352 13.25 -32.83 12.37
CA LEU A 352 13.26 -33.15 13.80
C LEU A 352 14.43 -32.47 14.53
N ARG A 353 15.63 -32.42 13.94
CA ARG A 353 16.77 -31.73 14.52
C ARG A 353 16.53 -30.24 14.70
N ASP A 354 15.83 -29.59 13.79
CA ASP A 354 15.55 -28.15 13.90
C ASP A 354 14.54 -27.87 15.01
N MET A 355 13.53 -28.73 15.16
CA MET A 355 12.58 -28.67 16.26
C MET A 355 13.26 -28.85 17.62
N PHE A 356 14.10 -29.87 17.78
CA PHE A 356 14.75 -30.16 19.06
C PHE A 356 15.99 -29.28 19.34
N GLY A 357 16.62 -28.75 18.29
CA GLY A 357 17.88 -27.99 18.36
C GLY A 357 19.14 -28.85 18.28
N HIS A 358 19.00 -30.17 18.31
CA HIS A 358 20.05 -31.19 18.21
C HIS A 358 19.43 -32.48 17.65
N SER A 359 20.24 -33.52 17.42
CA SER A 359 19.73 -34.82 16.99
C SER A 359 19.02 -35.51 18.18
N PRO A 360 17.69 -35.69 18.16
CA PRO A 360 16.97 -36.17 19.33
C PRO A 360 17.18 -37.67 19.57
N LEU A 361 17.11 -38.08 20.84
CA LEU A 361 17.26 -39.48 21.27
C LEU A 361 15.90 -40.15 21.51
N VAL A 362 15.87 -41.48 21.48
CA VAL A 362 14.66 -42.26 21.80
C VAL A 362 14.26 -42.00 23.26
N GLY A 363 12.99 -41.66 23.47
CA GLY A 363 12.39 -41.26 24.75
C GLY A 363 12.42 -39.76 25.02
N GLU A 364 13.12 -38.96 24.19
CA GLU A 364 13.18 -37.51 24.36
C GLU A 364 11.85 -36.86 24.00
N ARG A 365 11.43 -35.86 24.79
CA ARG A 365 10.15 -35.15 24.61
C ARG A 365 10.34 -33.67 24.36
N LEU A 366 9.49 -33.10 23.50
CA LEU A 366 9.47 -31.68 23.18
C LEU A 366 8.04 -31.13 23.27
N ASN A 367 7.84 -30.15 24.15
CA ASN A 367 6.59 -29.40 24.19
C ASN A 367 6.55 -28.40 23.03
N LEU A 368 5.61 -28.55 22.09
CA LEU A 368 5.58 -27.75 20.87
C LEU A 368 5.38 -26.25 21.13
N LYS A 369 4.79 -25.87 22.26
CA LYS A 369 4.61 -24.47 22.64
C LYS A 369 5.94 -23.72 22.76
N THR A 370 7.03 -24.39 23.10
CA THR A 370 8.36 -23.78 23.24
C THR A 370 8.94 -23.31 21.90
N LEU A 371 8.41 -23.80 20.79
CA LEU A 371 8.80 -23.38 19.44
C LEU A 371 8.08 -22.09 19.02
N ARG A 372 6.98 -21.72 19.70
CA ARG A 372 6.21 -20.53 19.35
C ARG A 372 6.99 -19.28 19.72
N ASN A 373 7.17 -18.38 18.76
CA ASN A 373 7.96 -17.14 18.94
C ASN A 373 9.43 -17.40 19.32
N ASN A 374 9.98 -18.58 19.00
CA ASN A 374 11.37 -18.93 19.32
C ASN A 374 12.31 -18.54 18.17
N MET A 375 13.12 -17.50 18.38
CA MET A 375 14.05 -16.99 17.37
C MET A 375 15.09 -18.02 16.93
N GLN A 376 15.58 -18.86 17.85
CA GLN A 376 16.58 -19.87 17.51
C GLN A 376 15.98 -20.95 16.61
N TYR A 377 14.75 -21.40 16.91
CA TYR A 377 14.01 -22.30 16.03
C TYR A 377 13.83 -21.70 14.64
N TYR A 378 13.32 -20.46 14.55
CA TYR A 378 13.15 -19.79 13.26
C TYR A 378 14.45 -19.64 12.47
N SER A 379 15.56 -19.35 13.14
CA SER A 379 16.87 -19.23 12.50
C SER A 379 17.38 -20.55 11.92
N ARG A 380 17.05 -21.70 12.56
CA ARG A 380 17.38 -23.03 12.05
C ARG A 380 16.54 -23.40 10.85
N THR A 381 15.26 -23.03 10.84
CA THR A 381 14.34 -23.33 9.72
C THR A 381 14.43 -22.34 8.54
N ALA A 382 15.32 -21.34 8.62
CA ALA A 382 15.35 -20.23 7.67
C ALA A 382 15.80 -20.65 6.26
N ASP A 383 16.58 -21.73 6.15
CA ASP A 383 17.08 -22.28 4.89
C ASP A 383 16.34 -23.55 4.42
N ASP A 384 15.34 -24.04 5.17
CA ASP A 384 14.55 -25.23 4.83
C ASP A 384 14.03 -25.21 3.39
N ASP A 385 13.45 -24.09 2.94
CA ASP A 385 12.92 -23.99 1.58
C ASP A 385 14.02 -24.17 0.51
N LYS A 386 15.22 -23.65 0.80
CA LYS A 386 16.39 -23.77 -0.06
C LYS A 386 16.95 -25.19 -0.02
N ASN A 387 17.00 -25.82 1.16
CA ASN A 387 17.47 -27.19 1.35
C ASN A 387 16.54 -28.18 0.65
N ILE A 388 15.22 -28.08 0.87
CA ILE A 388 14.20 -28.85 0.14
C ILE A 388 14.29 -28.61 -1.39
N SER A 389 14.48 -27.36 -1.83
CA SER A 389 14.67 -27.06 -3.25
C SER A 389 15.93 -27.71 -3.84
N ASN A 390 17.01 -27.78 -3.06
CA ASN A 390 18.24 -28.45 -3.46
C ASN A 390 18.06 -29.96 -3.52
N LEU A 391 17.37 -30.57 -2.56
CA LEU A 391 17.04 -32.00 -2.57
C LEU A 391 16.21 -32.36 -3.80
N VAL A 392 15.15 -31.59 -4.06
CA VAL A 392 14.28 -31.74 -5.24
C VAL A 392 15.07 -31.72 -6.56
N ARG A 393 16.16 -30.95 -6.63
CA ARG A 393 16.97 -30.80 -7.85
C ARG A 393 18.12 -31.80 -7.94
N LYS A 394 18.87 -31.99 -6.85
CA LYS A 394 20.16 -32.70 -6.84
C LYS A 394 20.04 -34.16 -6.42
N ILE A 395 19.12 -34.48 -5.51
CA ILE A 395 18.98 -35.83 -4.97
C ILE A 395 17.82 -36.56 -5.67
N TYR A 396 16.63 -35.96 -5.66
CA TYR A 396 15.44 -36.60 -6.21
C TYR A 396 15.29 -36.42 -7.73
N ASP A 397 16.04 -35.50 -8.35
CA ASP A 397 15.99 -35.22 -9.78
C ASP A 397 14.56 -34.96 -10.28
N LEU A 398 13.76 -34.22 -9.50
CA LEU A 398 12.36 -33.90 -9.79
C LEU A 398 12.24 -32.58 -10.58
N ARG A 399 13.25 -31.71 -10.51
CA ARG A 399 13.36 -30.49 -11.31
C ARG A 399 14.76 -30.31 -11.86
N ALA A 400 14.86 -30.02 -13.15
CA ALA A 400 16.10 -29.77 -13.86
C ALA A 400 16.13 -28.36 -14.45
N GLU A 401 17.34 -27.84 -14.69
CA GLU A 401 17.52 -26.53 -15.30
C GLU A 401 17.02 -26.49 -16.75
N ASP A 402 16.16 -25.52 -17.07
CA ASP A 402 15.72 -25.28 -18.45
C ASP A 402 16.54 -24.15 -19.09
N LYS A 403 17.66 -24.52 -19.72
CA LYS A 403 18.59 -23.59 -20.37
C LYS A 403 17.90 -22.70 -21.43
N SER A 404 16.88 -23.22 -22.12
CA SER A 404 16.13 -22.48 -23.13
C SER A 404 15.34 -21.34 -22.51
N THR A 405 14.52 -21.64 -21.49
CA THR A 405 13.73 -20.62 -20.78
C THR A 405 14.64 -19.60 -20.10
N LYS A 406 15.77 -20.02 -19.52
CA LYS A 406 16.75 -19.10 -18.93
C LYS A 406 17.35 -18.12 -19.94
N SER A 407 17.80 -18.62 -21.08
CA SER A 407 18.39 -17.77 -22.14
C SER A 407 17.36 -16.79 -22.68
N TRP A 408 16.13 -17.24 -22.91
CA TRP A 408 15.03 -16.39 -23.37
C TRP A 408 14.72 -15.26 -22.36
N LEU A 409 14.57 -15.58 -21.06
CA LEU A 409 14.30 -14.58 -20.02
C LEU A 409 15.43 -13.55 -19.89
N ARG A 410 16.69 -13.98 -19.98
CA ARG A 410 17.85 -13.07 -19.92
C ARG A 410 17.91 -12.14 -21.12
N ARG A 411 17.65 -12.64 -22.33
CA ARG A 411 17.58 -11.80 -23.54
C ARG A 411 16.45 -10.77 -23.43
N LEU A 412 15.27 -11.21 -22.99
CA LEU A 412 14.13 -10.31 -22.77
C LEU A 412 14.46 -9.23 -21.73
N SER A 413 15.10 -9.61 -20.62
CA SER A 413 15.54 -8.67 -19.58
C SER A 413 16.49 -7.61 -20.15
N LEU A 414 17.51 -8.00 -20.93
CA LEU A 414 18.45 -7.05 -21.53
C LEU A 414 17.76 -6.07 -22.49
N ILE A 415 16.86 -6.58 -23.35
CA ILE A 415 16.08 -5.74 -24.27
C ILE A 415 15.19 -4.77 -23.48
N ALA A 416 14.46 -5.27 -22.49
CA ALA A 416 13.61 -4.44 -21.64
C ALA A 416 14.41 -3.39 -20.87
N LEU A 417 15.63 -3.71 -20.41
CA LEU A 417 16.49 -2.74 -19.72
C LEU A 417 16.89 -1.60 -20.66
N ALA A 418 17.33 -1.91 -21.88
CA ALA A 418 17.70 -0.90 -22.86
C ALA A 418 16.50 0.00 -23.23
N VAL A 419 15.33 -0.58 -23.48
CA VAL A 419 14.09 0.17 -23.75
C VAL A 419 13.68 1.02 -22.56
N GLY A 420 13.77 0.48 -21.33
CA GLY A 420 13.43 1.18 -20.11
C GLY A 420 14.32 2.41 -19.86
N ILE A 421 15.62 2.30 -20.14
CA ILE A 421 16.56 3.43 -20.03
C ILE A 421 16.26 4.49 -21.10
N ILE A 422 16.10 4.10 -22.37
CA ILE A 422 15.85 5.03 -23.49
C ILE A 422 14.52 5.77 -23.30
N SER A 423 13.48 5.08 -22.84
CA SER A 423 12.16 5.66 -22.61
C SER A 423 12.00 6.36 -21.26
N LEU A 424 13.00 6.25 -20.38
CA LEU A 424 12.93 6.68 -18.96
C LEU A 424 11.71 6.07 -18.24
N SER A 425 11.38 4.80 -18.53
CA SER A 425 10.19 4.14 -17.99
C SER A 425 10.52 3.22 -16.81
N PRO A 426 10.12 3.56 -15.57
CA PRO A 426 10.33 2.72 -14.41
C PRO A 426 9.64 1.35 -14.55
N ALA A 427 8.46 1.31 -15.15
CA ALA A 427 7.69 0.08 -15.33
C ALA A 427 8.43 -0.95 -16.20
N VAL A 428 9.07 -0.50 -17.28
CA VAL A 428 9.84 -1.38 -18.19
C VAL A 428 11.13 -1.86 -17.51
N ILE A 429 11.78 -1.02 -16.69
CA ILE A 429 12.96 -1.41 -15.91
C ILE A 429 12.58 -2.49 -14.86
N ILE A 430 11.45 -2.34 -14.19
CA ILE A 430 10.93 -3.36 -13.25
C ILE A 430 10.68 -4.68 -13.98
N LEU A 431 10.04 -4.64 -15.17
CA LEU A 431 9.83 -5.83 -15.98
C LEU A 431 11.16 -6.53 -16.33
N SER A 432 12.20 -5.76 -16.65
CA SER A 432 13.54 -6.29 -16.90
C SER A 432 14.10 -7.03 -15.67
N ALA A 433 14.04 -6.41 -14.49
CA ALA A 433 14.54 -7.00 -13.24
C ALA A 433 13.76 -8.27 -12.87
N VAL A 434 12.43 -8.26 -13.02
CA VAL A 434 11.58 -9.43 -12.79
C VAL A 434 11.94 -10.56 -13.75
N ALA A 435 12.08 -10.28 -15.05
CA ALA A 435 12.47 -11.28 -16.04
C ALA A 435 13.87 -11.86 -15.74
N PHE A 436 14.82 -11.04 -15.31
CA PHE A 436 16.15 -11.47 -14.88
C PHE A 436 16.08 -12.40 -13.66
N GLY A 437 15.33 -12.00 -12.63
CA GLY A 437 15.10 -12.80 -11.42
C GLY A 437 14.46 -14.15 -11.73
N LEU A 438 13.42 -14.17 -12.57
CA LEU A 438 12.77 -15.41 -13.01
C LEU A 438 13.72 -16.34 -13.77
N SER A 439 14.78 -15.82 -14.41
CA SER A 439 15.79 -16.66 -15.06
C SER A 439 16.53 -17.55 -14.07
N PHE A 440 16.70 -17.13 -12.81
CA PHE A 440 17.28 -17.99 -11.78
C PHE A 440 16.30 -19.06 -11.30
N ALA A 441 14.99 -18.80 -11.38
CA ALA A 441 13.94 -19.73 -10.95
C ALA A 441 13.49 -20.73 -12.03
N ALA A 442 14.01 -20.65 -13.26
CA ALA A 442 13.60 -21.48 -14.39
C ALA A 442 14.13 -22.94 -14.30
N TYR A 443 13.52 -23.71 -13.39
CA TYR A 443 13.77 -25.15 -13.19
C TYR A 443 12.53 -25.96 -13.54
N ARG A 444 12.55 -26.59 -14.71
CA ARG A 444 11.44 -27.37 -15.27
C ARG A 444 11.28 -28.72 -14.55
N LEU A 445 10.04 -29.18 -14.38
CA LEU A 445 9.74 -30.53 -13.88
C LEU A 445 10.34 -31.60 -14.81
N THR A 446 11.11 -32.52 -14.26
CA THR A 446 11.57 -33.73 -14.97
C THR A 446 10.41 -34.71 -15.14
N ASP A 447 10.62 -35.82 -15.85
CA ASP A 447 9.58 -36.85 -15.98
C ASP A 447 9.24 -37.50 -14.63
N LYS A 448 10.24 -37.70 -13.75
CA LYS A 448 10.05 -38.15 -12.36
C LYS A 448 9.24 -37.15 -11.55
N GLY A 449 9.58 -35.85 -11.64
CA GLY A 449 8.84 -34.79 -10.96
C GLY A 449 7.40 -34.67 -11.45
N LEU A 450 7.19 -34.83 -12.76
CA LEU A 450 5.86 -34.86 -13.35
C LEU A 450 5.07 -36.08 -12.87
N ALA A 451 5.67 -37.27 -12.84
CA ALA A 451 5.04 -38.48 -12.34
C ALA A 451 4.63 -38.36 -10.86
N LEU A 452 5.52 -37.88 -9.99
CA LEU A 452 5.20 -37.62 -8.58
C LEU A 452 4.06 -36.62 -8.45
N ARG A 453 4.07 -35.56 -9.26
CA ARG A 453 2.99 -34.57 -9.23
C ARG A 453 1.66 -35.14 -9.70
N ARG A 454 1.65 -35.98 -10.74
CA ARG A 454 0.44 -36.71 -11.17
C ARG A 454 -0.06 -37.62 -10.05
N TYR A 455 0.84 -38.31 -9.36
CA TYR A 455 0.51 -39.18 -8.23
C TYR A 455 -0.16 -38.41 -7.08
N ILE A 456 0.40 -37.26 -6.69
CA ILE A 456 -0.18 -36.41 -5.64
C ILE A 456 -1.57 -35.88 -6.05
N GLU A 457 -1.75 -35.50 -7.31
CA GLU A 457 -3.07 -35.07 -7.80
C GLU A 457 -4.06 -36.24 -7.86
N GLY A 458 -3.59 -37.46 -8.14
CA GLY A 458 -4.37 -38.69 -8.04
C GLY A 458 -4.79 -39.02 -6.61
N LEU A 459 -3.90 -38.82 -5.65
CA LEU A 459 -4.19 -38.97 -4.22
C LEU A 459 -5.19 -37.91 -3.74
N LYS A 460 -5.05 -36.67 -4.21
CA LYS A 460 -6.04 -35.62 -3.97
C LYS A 460 -7.40 -36.00 -4.55
N MET A 461 -7.45 -36.51 -5.78
CA MET A 461 -8.69 -36.99 -6.38
C MET A 461 -9.34 -38.08 -5.52
N TYR A 462 -8.55 -39.01 -4.96
CA TYR A 462 -9.07 -40.00 -4.01
C TYR A 462 -9.65 -39.34 -2.76
N ILE A 463 -8.90 -38.45 -2.11
CA ILE A 463 -9.33 -37.76 -0.88
C ILE A 463 -10.61 -36.93 -1.11
N GLU A 464 -10.70 -36.22 -2.25
CA GLU A 464 -11.86 -35.41 -2.60
C GLU A 464 -13.09 -36.25 -3.01
N VAL A 465 -12.90 -37.36 -3.72
CA VAL A 465 -14.00 -38.23 -4.18
C VAL A 465 -14.47 -39.21 -3.10
N ALA A 466 -13.62 -39.55 -2.14
CA ALA A 466 -13.95 -40.48 -1.06
C ALA A 466 -15.00 -39.95 -0.06
N GLU A 467 -15.55 -38.74 -0.25
CA GLU A 467 -16.45 -38.14 0.73
C GLU A 467 -17.95 -38.42 0.58
N VAL A 468 -18.50 -38.98 -0.51
CA VAL A 468 -19.96 -39.25 -0.55
C VAL A 468 -20.40 -40.51 -1.34
N ASP A 469 -19.83 -40.81 -2.51
CA ASP A 469 -20.41 -41.85 -3.40
C ASP A 469 -19.60 -43.16 -3.52
N ARG A 470 -18.40 -43.23 -2.93
CA ARG A 470 -17.47 -44.33 -3.21
C ARG A 470 -17.71 -45.63 -2.43
N LEU A 471 -18.42 -45.62 -1.30
CA LEU A 471 -18.96 -46.88 -0.75
C LEU A 471 -20.10 -47.45 -1.62
N LYS A 472 -20.81 -46.62 -2.40
CA LYS A 472 -21.84 -47.07 -3.36
C LYS A 472 -21.24 -47.55 -4.70
N MET A 473 -20.12 -46.97 -5.15
CA MET A 473 -19.54 -47.23 -6.48
C MET A 473 -18.48 -48.36 -6.52
N LEU A 474 -17.96 -48.80 -5.37
CA LEU A 474 -17.07 -49.97 -5.24
C LEU A 474 -17.74 -51.30 -5.64
N GLN A 475 -19.02 -51.30 -6.03
CA GLN A 475 -19.77 -52.41 -6.60
C GLN A 475 -19.70 -52.49 -8.15
N SER A 476 -18.94 -51.63 -8.85
CA SER A 476 -18.75 -51.77 -10.31
C SER A 476 -17.66 -52.81 -10.66
N PRO A 477 -17.83 -53.63 -11.73
CA PRO A 477 -16.97 -54.80 -11.99
C PRO A 477 -15.47 -54.48 -12.16
N ASP A 478 -15.12 -53.39 -12.84
CA ASP A 478 -13.71 -53.03 -13.11
C ASP A 478 -13.01 -52.36 -11.91
N GLY A 479 -13.77 -51.67 -11.05
CA GLY A 479 -13.27 -51.11 -9.78
C GLY A 479 -13.11 -52.17 -8.69
N ALA A 480 -13.97 -53.18 -8.71
CA ALA A 480 -13.91 -54.33 -7.82
C ALA A 480 -12.59 -55.08 -7.99
N GLN A 481 -12.10 -55.38 -9.20
CA GLN A 481 -10.87 -56.19 -9.39
C GLN A 481 -9.60 -55.65 -8.72
N LYS A 482 -9.40 -54.31 -8.67
CA LYS A 482 -8.23 -53.73 -7.99
C LYS A 482 -8.38 -53.68 -6.47
N VAL A 483 -9.62 -53.62 -6.00
CA VAL A 483 -9.95 -53.65 -4.58
C VAL A 483 -9.98 -55.10 -4.09
N SER A 484 -10.39 -56.07 -4.91
CA SER A 484 -10.44 -57.51 -4.62
C SER A 484 -9.06 -58.14 -4.40
N GLN A 485 -7.98 -57.61 -4.97
CA GLN A 485 -6.62 -58.07 -4.63
C GLN A 485 -6.18 -57.64 -3.21
N VAL A 486 -6.82 -56.62 -2.63
CA VAL A 486 -6.57 -56.14 -1.25
C VAL A 486 -7.70 -56.53 -0.29
N THR A 487 -8.89 -56.84 -0.81
CA THR A 487 -10.10 -57.13 -0.04
C THR A 487 -10.73 -58.44 -0.53
N ASN A 488 -10.18 -59.56 -0.03
CA ASN A 488 -10.94 -60.80 0.03
C ASN A 488 -12.09 -60.63 1.02
N GLY A 489 -13.26 -60.17 0.57
CA GLY A 489 -14.62 -60.41 1.13
C GLY A 489 -14.96 -60.13 2.61
N ASN A 490 -13.97 -59.95 3.48
CA ASN A 490 -14.04 -59.80 4.93
C ASN A 490 -13.08 -58.68 5.32
N THR A 491 -13.32 -57.45 4.86
CA THR A 491 -12.45 -56.33 5.24
C THR A 491 -12.74 -55.94 6.68
N GLU A 492 -11.92 -56.45 7.59
CA GLU A 492 -11.87 -56.06 9.00
C GLU A 492 -11.84 -54.52 9.11
N PRO A 493 -12.71 -53.89 9.92
CA PRO A 493 -12.75 -52.43 10.12
C PRO A 493 -11.37 -51.81 10.42
N ARG A 494 -10.48 -52.57 11.07
CA ARG A 494 -9.08 -52.19 11.36
C ARG A 494 -8.21 -51.97 10.11
N GLN A 495 -8.45 -52.67 9.01
CA GLN A 495 -7.69 -52.50 7.76
C GLN A 495 -8.05 -51.19 7.05
N LEU A 496 -9.32 -50.78 7.12
CA LEU A 496 -9.77 -49.47 6.63
C LEU A 496 -9.18 -48.34 7.48
N VAL A 497 -9.21 -48.47 8.82
CA VAL A 497 -8.59 -47.50 9.73
C VAL A 497 -7.11 -47.28 9.37
N ASN A 498 -6.34 -48.35 9.17
CA ASN A 498 -4.92 -48.26 8.79
C ASN A 498 -4.71 -47.53 7.44
N LEU A 499 -5.59 -47.76 6.46
CA LEU A 499 -5.53 -47.06 5.18
C LEU A 499 -5.83 -45.55 5.33
N TYR A 500 -6.88 -45.21 6.08
CA TYR A 500 -7.28 -43.81 6.29
C TYR A 500 -6.25 -43.04 7.12
N GLU A 501 -5.63 -43.68 8.11
CA GLU A 501 -4.51 -43.13 8.87
C GLU A 501 -3.34 -42.80 7.94
N LYS A 502 -2.93 -43.71 7.06
CA LYS A 502 -1.82 -43.45 6.11
C LYS A 502 -2.06 -42.25 5.21
N VAL A 503 -3.30 -41.98 4.81
CA VAL A 503 -3.65 -40.87 3.90
C VAL A 503 -3.83 -39.54 4.64
N LEU A 504 -4.05 -39.57 5.96
CA LEU A 504 -4.33 -38.38 6.78
C LEU A 504 -3.30 -37.24 6.63
N PRO A 505 -1.97 -37.49 6.61
CA PRO A 505 -0.97 -36.44 6.39
C PRO A 505 -1.22 -35.65 5.11
N TYR A 506 -1.57 -36.35 4.02
CA TYR A 506 -1.85 -35.73 2.73
C TYR A 506 -3.20 -35.03 2.69
N ALA A 507 -4.21 -35.54 3.42
CA ALA A 507 -5.47 -34.81 3.60
C ALA A 507 -5.24 -33.47 4.31
N VAL A 508 -4.39 -33.44 5.34
CA VAL A 508 -3.98 -32.20 6.03
C VAL A 508 -3.19 -31.29 5.09
N LEU A 509 -2.22 -31.82 4.33
CA LEU A 509 -1.44 -31.03 3.38
C LEU A 509 -2.34 -30.34 2.33
N LEU A 510 -3.39 -31.04 1.89
CA LEU A 510 -4.34 -30.57 0.88
C LEU A 510 -5.46 -29.66 1.45
N GLY A 511 -5.50 -29.43 2.77
CA GLY A 511 -6.50 -28.57 3.43
C GLY A 511 -7.86 -29.25 3.62
N LYS A 512 -7.86 -30.58 3.74
CA LYS A 512 -9.03 -31.46 3.83
C LYS A 512 -9.14 -32.15 5.19
N GLU A 513 -8.42 -31.66 6.19
CA GLU A 513 -8.31 -32.24 7.53
C GLU A 513 -9.65 -32.31 8.29
N LYS A 514 -10.58 -31.37 8.09
CA LYS A 514 -11.89 -31.38 8.76
C LYS A 514 -12.77 -32.52 8.29
N GLU A 515 -12.91 -32.60 6.97
CA GLU A 515 -13.62 -33.63 6.22
C GLU A 515 -13.05 -35.02 6.57
N TRP A 516 -11.72 -35.16 6.49
CA TRP A 516 -11.03 -36.42 6.76
C TRP A 516 -11.05 -36.84 8.25
N SER A 517 -10.94 -35.89 9.19
CA SER A 517 -11.02 -36.19 10.63
C SER A 517 -12.39 -36.72 11.04
N LYS A 518 -13.47 -36.20 10.41
CA LYS A 518 -14.83 -36.67 10.68
C LYS A 518 -15.00 -38.13 10.30
N GLN A 519 -14.49 -38.52 9.13
CA GLN A 519 -14.54 -39.90 8.65
C GLN A 519 -13.72 -40.84 9.53
N LEU A 520 -12.48 -40.45 9.85
CA LEU A 520 -11.60 -41.26 10.69
C LEU A 520 -12.19 -41.45 12.11
N GLY A 521 -12.82 -40.42 12.68
CA GLY A 521 -13.52 -40.50 13.96
C GLY A 521 -14.65 -41.56 13.97
N GLN A 522 -15.45 -41.61 12.90
CA GLN A 522 -16.52 -42.62 12.76
C GLN A 522 -15.96 -44.06 12.74
N TYR A 523 -14.85 -44.28 12.04
CA TYR A 523 -14.22 -45.61 11.98
C TYR A 523 -13.59 -46.02 13.32
N TYR A 524 -13.01 -45.08 14.07
CA TYR A 524 -12.50 -45.35 15.42
C TYR A 524 -13.61 -45.70 16.41
N GLU A 525 -14.73 -44.97 16.37
CA GLU A 525 -15.93 -45.27 17.17
C GLU A 525 -16.49 -46.67 16.83
N GLN A 526 -16.64 -46.97 15.54
CA GLN A 526 -17.17 -48.26 15.06
C GLN A 526 -16.23 -49.43 15.41
N SER A 527 -14.92 -49.22 15.40
CA SER A 527 -13.92 -50.26 15.67
C SER A 527 -13.54 -50.38 17.14
N SER A 528 -14.03 -49.48 18.01
CA SER A 528 -13.61 -49.38 19.42
C SER A 528 -12.09 -49.35 19.61
N THR A 529 -11.38 -48.65 18.72
CA THR A 529 -9.91 -48.53 18.72
C THR A 529 -9.50 -47.06 18.72
N GLN A 530 -8.36 -46.75 19.34
CA GLN A 530 -7.71 -45.44 19.27
C GLN A 530 -6.38 -45.52 18.49
N PRO A 531 -5.89 -44.41 17.93
CA PRO A 531 -4.58 -44.40 17.29
C PRO A 531 -3.45 -44.62 18.30
N ASP A 532 -2.64 -45.67 18.11
CA ASP A 532 -1.51 -46.02 19.00
C ASP A 532 -0.41 -44.94 19.11
N TRP A 533 -0.42 -43.99 18.17
CA TRP A 533 0.52 -42.86 18.07
C TRP A 533 0.00 -41.58 18.73
N TYR A 534 -1.22 -41.59 19.29
CA TYR A 534 -1.84 -40.45 19.97
C TYR A 534 -2.30 -40.83 21.37
N THR A 535 -1.98 -39.98 22.36
CA THR A 535 -2.41 -40.15 23.75
C THR A 535 -3.23 -38.93 24.18
N SER A 536 -4.51 -39.14 24.52
CA SER A 536 -5.38 -38.13 25.14
C SER A 536 -6.53 -38.76 25.93
N GLN A 537 -7.39 -37.93 26.55
CA GLN A 537 -8.64 -38.36 27.18
C GLN A 537 -9.78 -38.64 26.18
N GLY A 538 -9.61 -38.32 24.89
CA GLY A 538 -10.61 -38.46 23.82
C GLY A 538 -10.09 -39.03 22.49
N VAL A 539 -10.95 -39.07 21.46
CA VAL A 539 -10.59 -39.53 20.11
C VAL A 539 -9.79 -38.44 19.37
N PHE A 540 -8.76 -38.84 18.64
CA PHE A 540 -7.92 -37.90 17.87
C PHE A 540 -8.73 -37.11 16.81
N ASN A 541 -8.47 -35.81 16.72
CA ASN A 541 -9.06 -34.93 15.71
C ASN A 541 -7.98 -34.11 14.99
N ALA A 542 -7.75 -34.40 13.70
CA ALA A 542 -6.67 -33.77 12.95
C ALA A 542 -6.92 -32.28 12.65
N ALA A 543 -8.18 -31.86 12.54
CA ALA A 543 -8.51 -30.44 12.37
C ALA A 543 -8.20 -29.62 13.63
N MET A 544 -8.42 -30.19 14.82
CA MET A 544 -8.04 -29.60 16.10
C MET A 544 -6.53 -29.49 16.25
N PHE A 545 -5.81 -30.57 15.91
CA PHE A 545 -4.35 -30.56 15.88
C PHE A 545 -3.81 -29.52 14.88
N SER A 546 -4.33 -29.48 13.65
CA SER A 546 -3.91 -28.50 12.63
C SER A 546 -4.18 -27.05 13.05
N ALA A 547 -5.33 -26.79 13.68
CA ALA A 547 -5.63 -25.46 14.24
C ALA A 547 -4.69 -25.05 15.37
N SER A 548 -4.16 -25.99 16.17
CA SER A 548 -3.13 -25.68 17.17
C SER A 548 -1.79 -25.31 16.54
N MET A 549 -1.51 -25.85 15.34
CA MET A 549 -0.26 -25.64 14.62
C MET A 549 -0.26 -24.40 13.71
N SER A 550 -1.41 -23.74 13.50
CA SER A 550 -1.47 -22.52 12.67
C SER A 550 -0.76 -21.32 13.31
N GLY A 551 -0.61 -21.30 14.64
CA GLY A 551 0.04 -20.24 15.41
C GLY A 551 1.55 -20.13 15.27
N PHE A 552 2.20 -21.01 14.49
CA PHE A 552 3.64 -21.01 14.24
C PHE A 552 4.05 -20.26 12.95
N SER A 553 3.09 -19.68 12.19
CA SER A 553 3.30 -19.24 10.80
C SER A 553 3.18 -17.72 10.51
N GLN A 554 3.14 -16.83 11.51
CA GLN A 554 2.90 -15.39 11.27
C GLN A 554 4.02 -14.48 11.79
N ALA A 555 4.86 -14.00 10.87
CA ALA A 555 5.55 -12.73 11.02
C ALA A 555 5.65 -11.99 9.66
N ALA A 556 5.34 -10.69 9.72
CA ALA A 556 5.59 -9.62 8.75
C ALA A 556 4.59 -9.40 7.59
N SER A 557 3.62 -8.50 7.80
CA SER A 557 3.12 -7.55 6.77
C SER A 557 2.27 -6.44 7.42
N TYR A 558 2.84 -5.26 7.66
CA TYR A 558 2.08 -4.01 7.82
C TYR A 558 2.91 -2.81 7.33
N THR A 559 2.48 -2.26 6.20
CA THR A 559 2.60 -0.88 5.69
C THR A 559 1.57 -0.83 4.56
N SER A 560 0.81 0.21 4.23
CA SER A 560 0.56 1.58 4.68
C SER A 560 -0.35 2.14 3.57
N SER A 561 -1.34 2.98 3.83
CA SER A 561 -1.63 4.15 2.96
C SER A 561 -2.78 5.01 3.46
N SER A 562 -2.65 6.25 3.02
CA SER A 562 -3.19 7.53 3.44
C SER A 562 -4.56 7.88 2.87
N SER A 563 -5.04 9.02 3.36
CA SER A 563 -6.23 9.83 3.08
C SER A 563 -6.60 10.08 1.61
N SER A 564 -7.86 10.45 1.39
CA SER A 564 -8.34 11.18 0.21
C SER A 564 -9.24 12.35 0.60
N SER A 565 -9.10 13.44 -0.16
CA SER A 565 -9.84 14.70 -0.09
C SER A 565 -10.94 14.78 -1.15
N SER A 566 -11.73 15.85 -1.01
CA SER A 566 -13.02 16.24 -1.56
C SER A 566 -13.11 16.54 -3.07
N GLY A 567 -14.36 16.50 -3.58
CA GLY A 567 -14.79 17.12 -4.84
C GLY A 567 -15.88 18.20 -4.59
N GLY A 568 -16.00 19.15 -5.51
CA GLY A 568 -16.98 20.25 -5.46
C GLY A 568 -17.92 20.32 -6.67
N SER A 569 -18.82 21.32 -6.69
CA SER A 569 -19.34 22.09 -7.86
C SER A 569 -20.64 22.85 -7.52
N GLY A 570 -20.78 24.11 -7.99
CA GLY A 570 -22.10 24.69 -8.30
C GLY A 570 -22.30 26.21 -8.10
N GLY A 571 -22.09 27.00 -9.17
CA GLY A 571 -22.91 28.16 -9.58
C GLY A 571 -23.20 29.31 -8.60
N GLY A 572 -22.28 30.28 -8.56
CA GLY A 572 -22.38 31.55 -7.84
C GLY A 572 -20.98 32.04 -7.48
N GLY A 573 -20.68 33.33 -7.62
CA GLY A 573 -19.41 33.86 -7.15
C GLY A 573 -19.35 33.78 -5.62
N SER A 574 -18.20 33.39 -5.08
CA SER A 574 -17.94 33.30 -3.65
C SER A 574 -16.51 33.69 -3.31
N SER A 575 -16.29 34.25 -2.14
CA SER A 575 -14.95 34.49 -1.62
C SER A 575 -14.10 33.21 -1.64
N GLY A 576 -12.81 33.30 -1.99
CA GLY A 576 -11.86 32.20 -1.85
C GLY A 576 -11.91 31.12 -2.92
N GLY A 577 -12.36 31.46 -4.13
CA GLY A 577 -12.37 30.58 -5.31
C GLY A 577 -11.65 31.18 -6.53
N GLY A 578 -10.96 32.31 -6.34
CA GLY A 578 -10.25 33.05 -7.37
C GLY A 578 -8.80 32.60 -7.55
N GLY A 579 -8.12 33.19 -8.53
CA GLY A 579 -6.74 32.82 -8.86
C GLY A 579 -5.66 33.46 -8.00
N GLY A 580 -5.99 34.52 -7.26
CA GLY A 580 -5.07 35.31 -6.45
C GLY A 580 -5.04 34.91 -4.98
N GLY A 581 -4.41 35.74 -4.15
CA GLY A 581 -4.57 35.71 -2.70
C GLY A 581 -4.31 34.34 -2.05
N GLY A 582 -3.06 34.07 -1.67
CA GLY A 582 -2.75 32.94 -0.79
C GLY A 582 -2.96 33.28 0.69
N GLY A 583 -1.86 33.46 1.43
CA GLY A 583 -1.95 33.82 2.84
C GLY A 583 -0.61 34.24 3.42
N GLY A 584 -0.49 34.06 4.73
CA GLY A 584 0.70 34.46 5.45
C GLY A 584 0.60 34.27 6.96
N GLY A 585 1.67 34.62 7.64
CA GLY A 585 1.73 34.63 9.10
C GLY A 585 3.12 35.04 9.55
N GLY A 586 3.40 34.91 10.84
CA GLY A 586 4.69 35.30 11.37
C GLY A 586 5.74 34.23 11.17
N VAL A 587 6.99 34.68 11.31
CA VAL A 587 8.22 33.90 11.27
C VAL A 587 8.90 34.02 12.61
#